data_AF-A0A969ZEL2-F1
#
_entry.id   AF-A0A969ZEL2-F1
#
_cell.length_a   1.000
_cell.length_b   1.000
_cell.length_c   1.000
_cell.angle_alpha   90.00
_cell.angle_beta   90.00
_cell.angle_gamma   90.00
#
_symmetry.space_group_name_H-M   'P 1'
#
loop_
_entity.id
_entity.type
_entity.pdbx_description
1 polymer ?
#
loop_
_entity_poly.entity_id
_entity_poly.type
_entity_poly.pdbx_seq_one_letter_code
_entity_poly.pdbx_strand_id
1 'polypeptide(L)'
;MGMKVYKNIKKGKKMKKKKIFLKTAKKTIAFMLAVSTFVLNGYGLDFSKQTANVVKAEAASTDVLSGEDRNVIFANSRTDFRDESIYFTMVTRYYNGDESNDVQCWDGTQYNLDDPAWRGDFKGLIEKLDYIKSLGFTAIWITPVVENCSGYDYHGYHAINFSKVDPRYESDDCTYQDLIDEVHARGMKIIQDVVFNHTGNFGEENLIPMFK
;
A
#
# COMPACT_ATOMS: atom_id res chain seq x y z
N MET A 1 36.46 -38.22 18.85
CA MET A 1 35.30 -38.83 18.15
C MET A 1 33.93 -38.59 18.84
N GLY A 2 33.80 -38.61 20.18
CA GLY A 2 32.49 -38.68 20.86
C GLY A 2 31.60 -37.43 20.90
N MET A 3 32.16 -36.21 20.83
CA MET A 3 31.37 -34.97 21.00
C MET A 3 30.52 -34.61 19.77
N LYS A 4 30.93 -35.06 18.58
CA LYS A 4 30.22 -34.85 17.30
C LYS A 4 28.99 -35.78 17.19
N VAL A 5 29.13 -37.01 17.66
CA VAL A 5 28.04 -38.01 17.69
C VAL A 5 26.92 -37.60 18.66
N TYR A 6 27.28 -37.09 19.85
CA TYR A 6 26.29 -36.66 20.85
C TYR A 6 25.46 -35.44 20.39
N LYS A 7 26.08 -34.46 19.71
CA LYS A 7 25.37 -33.30 19.13
C LYS A 7 24.38 -33.73 18.05
N ASN A 8 24.75 -34.70 17.20
CA ASN A 8 23.88 -35.20 16.13
C ASN A 8 22.66 -35.98 16.70
N ILE A 9 22.84 -36.74 17.78
CA ILE A 9 21.73 -37.47 18.44
C ILE A 9 20.74 -36.49 19.09
N LYS A 10 21.22 -35.42 19.74
CA LYS A 10 20.33 -34.37 20.30
C LYS A 10 19.60 -33.59 19.20
N LYS A 11 20.26 -33.24 18.09
CA LYS A 11 19.62 -32.57 16.93
C LYS A 11 18.53 -33.47 16.33
N GLY A 12 18.80 -34.77 16.18
CA GLY A 12 17.83 -35.77 15.70
C GLY A 12 16.61 -35.96 16.59
N LYS A 13 16.78 -36.04 17.92
CA LYS A 13 15.65 -36.13 18.87
C LYS A 13 14.79 -34.86 18.90
N LYS A 14 15.41 -33.67 18.79
CA LYS A 14 14.70 -32.38 18.75
C LYS A 14 13.88 -32.22 17.46
N MET A 15 14.43 -32.64 16.32
CA MET A 15 13.70 -32.65 15.04
C MET A 15 12.52 -33.63 15.04
N LYS A 16 12.67 -34.84 15.62
CA LYS A 16 11.54 -35.79 15.73
C LYS A 16 10.40 -35.25 16.59
N LYS A 17 10.69 -34.60 17.73
CA LYS A 17 9.66 -33.96 18.57
C LYS A 17 8.95 -32.81 17.84
N LYS A 18 9.68 -31.96 17.11
CA LYS A 18 9.11 -30.86 16.31
C LYS A 18 8.18 -31.38 15.20
N LYS A 19 8.56 -32.47 14.51
CA LYS A 19 7.72 -33.12 13.47
C LYS A 19 6.43 -33.73 14.04
N ILE A 20 6.47 -34.31 15.24
CA ILE A 20 5.29 -34.87 15.90
C ILE A 20 4.33 -33.75 16.33
N PHE A 21 4.84 -32.69 16.94
CA PHE A 21 4.03 -31.53 17.35
C PHE A 21 3.33 -30.86 16.16
N LEU A 22 4.03 -30.66 15.04
CA LEU A 22 3.45 -30.10 13.82
C LEU A 22 2.34 -30.98 13.22
N LYS A 23 2.50 -32.32 13.27
CA LYS A 23 1.48 -33.24 12.77
C LYS A 23 0.21 -33.21 13.62
N THR A 24 0.34 -33.07 14.94
CA THR A 24 -0.81 -32.98 15.84
C THR A 24 -1.53 -31.64 15.70
N ALA A 25 -0.79 -30.52 15.61
CA ALA A 25 -1.38 -29.20 15.39
C ALA A 25 -2.16 -29.10 14.07
N LYS A 26 -1.60 -29.64 12.97
CA LYS A 26 -2.28 -29.70 11.66
C LYS A 26 -3.62 -30.46 11.70
N LYS A 27 -3.70 -31.54 12.48
CA LYS A 27 -4.96 -32.32 12.63
C LYS A 27 -6.02 -31.56 13.42
N THR A 28 -5.63 -30.85 14.49
CA THR A 28 -6.57 -30.09 15.31
C THR A 28 -7.15 -28.89 14.57
N ILE A 29 -6.33 -28.18 13.78
CA ILE A 29 -6.76 -27.01 13.02
C ILE A 29 -7.67 -27.41 11.84
N ALA A 30 -7.30 -28.47 11.10
CA ALA A 30 -8.16 -29.01 10.05
C ALA A 30 -9.52 -29.47 10.58
N PHE A 31 -9.56 -30.03 11.80
CA PHE A 31 -10.81 -30.41 12.45
C PHE A 31 -11.66 -29.19 12.85
N MET A 32 -11.07 -28.15 13.44
CA MET A 32 -11.82 -26.93 13.78
C MET A 32 -12.37 -26.23 12.55
N LEU A 33 -11.60 -26.14 11.45
CA LEU A 33 -12.06 -25.55 10.19
C LEU A 33 -13.19 -26.35 9.53
N ALA A 34 -13.12 -27.69 9.57
CA ALA A 34 -14.17 -28.55 9.05
C ALA A 34 -15.48 -28.40 9.84
N VAL A 35 -15.39 -28.30 11.18
CA VAL A 35 -16.57 -28.08 12.05
C VAL A 35 -17.20 -26.71 11.78
N SER A 36 -16.41 -25.63 11.68
CA SER A 36 -16.93 -24.29 11.37
C SER A 36 -17.61 -24.22 10.01
N THR A 37 -17.04 -24.88 8.99
CA THR A 37 -17.62 -24.90 7.63
C THR A 37 -18.95 -25.68 7.61
N PHE A 38 -19.05 -26.78 8.35
CA PHE A 38 -20.28 -27.57 8.46
C PHE A 38 -21.41 -26.81 9.18
N VAL A 39 -21.09 -26.11 10.27
CA VAL A 39 -22.07 -25.29 11.03
C VAL A 39 -22.59 -24.15 10.16
N LEU A 40 -21.71 -23.43 9.46
CA LEU A 40 -22.08 -22.25 8.66
C LEU A 40 -22.86 -22.61 7.38
N ASN A 41 -22.52 -23.72 6.72
CA ASN A 41 -23.30 -24.23 5.59
C ASN A 41 -24.73 -24.65 6.01
N GLY A 42 -24.93 -25.09 7.27
CA GLY A 42 -26.25 -25.38 7.84
C GLY A 42 -27.17 -24.15 7.96
N TYR A 43 -26.60 -22.94 7.91
CA TYR A 43 -27.34 -21.66 7.88
C TYR A 43 -27.44 -21.05 6.47
N GLY A 44 -27.03 -21.76 5.42
CA GLY A 44 -27.17 -21.30 4.02
C GLY A 44 -26.12 -20.28 3.55
N LEU A 45 -25.02 -20.09 4.30
CA LEU A 45 -23.94 -19.17 3.94
C LEU A 45 -22.73 -19.95 3.36
N ASP A 46 -22.46 -19.82 2.05
CA ASP A 46 -21.33 -20.51 1.39
C ASP A 46 -20.02 -19.71 1.50
N PHE A 47 -19.14 -20.16 2.41
CA PHE A 47 -17.80 -19.60 2.63
C PHE A 47 -16.66 -20.49 2.08
N SER A 48 -16.98 -21.46 1.21
CA SER A 48 -16.01 -22.44 0.68
C SER A 48 -14.76 -21.83 0.03
N LYS A 49 -14.91 -20.65 -0.60
CA LYS A 49 -13.78 -19.91 -1.20
C LYS A 49 -12.84 -19.30 -0.15
N GLN A 50 -13.38 -18.79 0.95
CA GLN A 50 -12.58 -18.14 1.99
C GLN A 50 -11.84 -19.17 2.85
N THR A 51 -12.45 -20.31 3.13
CA THR A 51 -11.80 -21.44 3.83
C THR A 51 -10.70 -22.07 2.99
N ALA A 52 -10.89 -22.22 1.67
CA ALA A 52 -9.85 -22.69 0.76
C ALA A 52 -8.61 -21.78 0.76
N ASN A 53 -8.80 -20.45 0.83
CA ASN A 53 -7.70 -19.48 0.88
C ASN A 53 -6.91 -19.56 2.19
N VAL A 54 -7.58 -19.76 3.33
CA VAL A 54 -6.92 -19.93 4.64
C VAL A 54 -6.08 -21.22 4.67
N VAL A 55 -6.62 -22.32 4.14
CA VAL A 55 -5.88 -23.60 4.06
C VAL A 55 -4.63 -23.48 3.17
N LYS A 56 -4.73 -22.74 2.06
CA LYS A 56 -3.60 -22.50 1.15
C LYS A 56 -2.51 -21.64 1.79
N ALA A 57 -2.91 -20.62 2.56
CA ALA A 57 -1.98 -19.75 3.30
C ALA A 57 -1.24 -20.51 4.43
N GLU A 58 -1.94 -21.39 5.16
CA GLU A 58 -1.33 -22.18 6.22
C GLU A 58 -0.37 -23.26 5.69
N ALA A 59 -0.72 -23.90 4.56
CA ALA A 59 0.16 -24.87 3.91
C ALA A 59 1.50 -24.22 3.51
N ALA A 60 1.44 -23.02 2.90
CA ALA A 60 2.62 -22.24 2.52
C ALA A 60 3.47 -21.83 3.73
N SER A 61 2.86 -21.47 4.86
CA SER A 61 3.55 -21.13 6.11
C SER A 61 4.41 -22.27 6.68
N THR A 62 3.98 -23.53 6.50
CA THR A 62 4.66 -24.67 7.15
C THR A 62 5.91 -25.17 6.44
N ASP A 63 6.06 -24.94 5.14
CA ASP A 63 7.27 -25.32 4.39
C ASP A 63 8.46 -24.39 4.71
N VAL A 64 8.17 -23.14 5.08
CA VAL A 64 9.15 -22.10 5.44
C VAL A 64 9.95 -22.44 6.71
N LEU A 65 9.38 -23.23 7.64
CA LEU A 65 10.01 -23.53 8.93
C LEU A 65 11.05 -24.67 8.89
N SER A 66 11.43 -25.14 7.70
CA SER A 66 12.29 -26.30 7.49
C SER A 66 13.69 -26.02 6.89
N GLY A 67 13.95 -24.82 6.36
CA GLY A 67 15.23 -24.45 5.73
C GLY A 67 16.15 -23.61 6.63
N GLU A 68 17.46 -23.90 6.61
CA GLU A 68 18.52 -23.11 7.27
C GLU A 68 18.92 -21.85 6.46
N ASP A 69 18.07 -21.33 5.58
CA ASP A 69 18.35 -20.14 4.78
C ASP A 69 17.66 -18.90 5.34
N ARG A 70 18.44 -17.85 5.57
CA ARG A 70 18.03 -16.56 6.14
C ARG A 70 17.17 -15.71 5.18
N ASN A 71 16.21 -16.32 4.49
CA ASN A 71 15.12 -15.57 3.87
C ASN A 71 14.04 -15.40 4.93
N VAL A 72 14.12 -14.26 5.63
CA VAL A 72 13.01 -13.77 6.45
C VAL A 72 11.85 -13.57 5.49
N ILE A 73 10.97 -14.56 5.40
CA ILE A 73 9.70 -14.42 4.69
C ILE A 73 8.89 -13.45 5.54
N PHE A 74 8.87 -12.19 5.14
CA PHE A 74 7.91 -11.22 5.62
C PHE A 74 6.53 -11.87 5.52
N ALA A 75 5.71 -11.75 6.56
CA ALA A 75 4.40 -12.40 6.65
C ALA A 75 3.38 -11.93 5.59
N ASN A 76 3.82 -11.18 4.58
CA ASN A 76 3.04 -10.73 3.45
C ASN A 76 3.83 -11.01 2.18
N SER A 77 3.14 -11.30 1.08
CA SER A 77 3.63 -11.35 -0.30
C SER A 77 4.28 -10.04 -0.81
N ARG A 78 4.76 -9.17 0.08
CA ARG A 78 5.41 -7.91 -0.27
C ARG A 78 6.88 -8.20 -0.57
N THR A 79 7.29 -7.82 -1.78
CA THR A 79 8.71 -7.79 -2.17
C THR A 79 9.48 -6.82 -1.29
N ASP A 80 10.76 -7.12 -1.04
CA ASP A 80 11.64 -6.29 -0.22
C ASP A 80 11.77 -4.90 -0.84
N PHE A 81 11.42 -3.86 -0.09
CA PHE A 81 11.39 -2.50 -0.63
C PHE A 81 12.78 -1.96 -0.98
N ARG A 82 13.84 -2.59 -0.47
CA ARG A 82 15.24 -2.24 -0.78
C ARG A 82 15.61 -2.56 -2.23
N ASP A 83 14.84 -3.40 -2.91
CA ASP A 83 15.05 -3.75 -4.31
C ASP A 83 14.37 -2.75 -5.27
N GLU A 84 13.64 -1.76 -4.75
CA GLU A 84 12.86 -0.81 -5.54
C GLU A 84 13.68 0.44 -5.91
N SER A 85 13.50 0.92 -7.14
CA SER A 85 13.97 2.24 -7.57
C SER A 85 12.81 3.21 -7.63
N ILE A 86 12.92 4.34 -6.94
CA ILE A 86 11.81 5.26 -6.66
C ILE A 86 11.95 6.52 -7.52
N TYR A 87 10.89 6.86 -8.24
CA TYR A 87 10.74 8.15 -8.91
C TYR A 87 9.88 9.09 -8.05
N PHE A 88 10.49 10.13 -7.49
CA PHE A 88 9.72 11.16 -6.78
C PHE A 88 9.12 12.15 -7.78
N THR A 89 7.84 12.45 -7.62
CA THR A 89 7.14 13.42 -8.46
C THR A 89 6.15 14.25 -7.66
N MET A 90 6.11 15.55 -7.97
CA MET A 90 5.07 16.47 -7.49
C MET A 90 3.96 16.48 -8.53
N VAL A 91 2.83 15.86 -8.21
CA VAL A 91 1.75 15.58 -9.18
C VAL A 91 1.31 16.86 -9.90
N THR A 92 1.06 17.94 -9.13
CA THR A 92 0.66 19.27 -9.64
C THR A 92 1.62 19.91 -10.63
N ARG A 93 2.87 19.42 -10.72
CA ARG A 93 3.94 19.99 -11.57
C ARG A 93 4.53 18.99 -12.55
N TYR A 94 3.96 17.79 -12.66
CA TYR A 94 4.52 16.74 -13.48
C TYR A 94 3.97 16.76 -14.92
N TYR A 95 2.66 16.58 -15.06
CA TYR A 95 2.00 16.58 -16.36
C TYR A 95 0.51 16.90 -16.23
N ASN A 96 -0.01 17.74 -17.14
CA ASN A 96 -1.42 18.13 -17.19
C ASN A 96 -2.18 17.14 -18.08
N GLY A 97 -3.07 16.34 -17.48
CA GLY A 97 -3.97 15.44 -18.20
C GLY A 97 -5.37 16.00 -18.38
N ASP A 98 -5.74 17.03 -17.61
CA ASP A 98 -7.06 17.65 -17.63
C ASP A 98 -7.03 19.14 -17.25
N GLU A 99 -6.92 20.00 -18.26
CA GLU A 99 -6.92 21.46 -18.09
C GLU A 99 -8.22 21.99 -17.43
N SER A 100 -9.29 21.20 -17.32
CA SER A 100 -10.54 21.65 -16.70
C SER A 100 -10.47 21.74 -15.16
N ASN A 101 -9.51 21.06 -14.54
CA ASN A 101 -9.25 21.14 -13.10
C ASN A 101 -8.07 22.08 -12.73
N ASP A 102 -7.53 22.82 -13.71
CA ASP A 102 -6.45 23.77 -13.49
C ASP A 102 -6.93 24.92 -12.57
N VAL A 103 -6.20 25.12 -11.47
CA VAL A 103 -6.54 26.14 -10.47
C VAL A 103 -5.32 26.95 -10.08
N GLN A 104 -5.51 28.27 -10.03
CA GLN A 104 -4.54 29.15 -9.39
C GLN A 104 -4.70 29.12 -7.88
N CYS A 105 -3.57 28.99 -7.20
CA CYS A 105 -3.44 29.33 -5.79
C CYS A 105 -3.93 30.76 -5.55
N TRP A 106 -4.73 30.99 -4.51
CA TRP A 106 -5.42 32.29 -4.34
C TRP A 106 -4.46 33.46 -4.07
N ASP A 107 -3.27 33.20 -3.51
CA ASP A 107 -2.19 34.19 -3.37
C ASP A 107 -1.31 34.35 -4.64
N GLY A 108 -1.44 33.45 -5.61
CA GLY A 108 -0.74 33.47 -6.90
C GLY A 108 -1.52 34.13 -8.04
N THR A 109 -2.78 34.48 -7.81
CA THR A 109 -3.73 35.02 -8.81
C THR A 109 -3.27 36.31 -9.51
N GLN A 110 -2.27 37.01 -8.99
CA GLN A 110 -1.78 38.29 -9.52
C GLN A 110 -0.43 38.21 -10.24
N TYR A 111 0.23 37.05 -10.26
CA TYR A 111 1.63 36.95 -10.72
C TYR A 111 1.85 36.08 -11.95
N ASN A 112 1.16 34.94 -12.09
CA ASN A 112 1.41 33.96 -13.15
C ASN A 112 0.11 33.42 -13.76
N LEU A 113 -0.71 34.29 -14.36
CA LEU A 113 -2.03 33.90 -14.88
C LEU A 113 -1.98 32.77 -15.92
N ASP A 114 -0.92 32.72 -16.73
CA ASP A 114 -0.74 31.73 -17.81
C ASP A 114 -0.09 30.41 -17.35
N ASP A 115 0.26 30.27 -16.06
CA ASP A 115 0.86 29.05 -15.50
C ASP A 115 0.18 28.68 -14.16
N PRO A 116 -0.95 27.96 -14.20
CA PRO A 116 -1.63 27.48 -13.00
C PRO A 116 -0.72 26.69 -12.08
N ALA A 117 -0.78 27.05 -10.79
CA ALA A 117 -0.01 26.38 -9.76
C ALA A 117 -0.44 24.92 -9.59
N TRP A 118 -1.75 24.66 -9.68
CA TRP A 118 -2.36 23.34 -9.83
C TRP A 118 -2.66 23.14 -11.32
N ARG A 119 -1.78 22.45 -12.04
CA ARG A 119 -1.94 22.12 -13.47
C ARG A 119 -1.60 20.67 -13.80
N GLY A 120 -1.45 19.86 -12.77
CA GLY A 120 -0.98 18.49 -12.90
C GLY A 120 -1.82 17.63 -11.99
N ASP A 121 -2.20 16.49 -12.51
CA ASP A 121 -3.34 15.74 -12.00
C ASP A 121 -3.08 14.23 -12.12
N PHE A 122 -4.00 13.42 -11.60
CA PHE A 122 -3.84 11.97 -11.66
C PHE A 122 -3.89 11.43 -13.08
N LYS A 123 -4.72 12.01 -13.95
CA LYS A 123 -4.84 11.59 -15.36
C LYS A 123 -3.52 11.80 -16.10
N GLY A 124 -2.89 12.96 -15.91
CA GLY A 124 -1.60 13.29 -16.50
C GLY A 124 -0.46 12.43 -15.96
N LEU A 125 -0.48 12.10 -14.66
CA LEU A 125 0.49 11.15 -14.11
C LEU A 125 0.30 9.75 -14.70
N ILE A 126 -0.93 9.25 -14.83
CA ILE A 126 -1.25 7.97 -15.45
C ILE A 126 -0.69 7.90 -16.88
N GLU A 127 -0.90 8.95 -17.69
CA GLU A 127 -0.39 9.04 -19.07
C GLU A 127 1.14 8.88 -19.18
N LYS A 128 1.88 9.18 -18.10
CA LYS A 128 3.34 9.15 -18.07
C LYS A 128 3.92 7.99 -17.27
N LEU A 129 3.10 7.09 -16.71
CA LEU A 129 3.60 5.92 -15.99
C LEU A 129 4.48 5.02 -16.86
N ASP A 130 4.16 4.86 -18.15
CA ASP A 130 4.98 4.08 -19.07
C ASP A 130 6.33 4.72 -19.34
N TYR A 131 6.40 6.06 -19.38
CA TYR A 131 7.66 6.78 -19.44
C TYR A 131 8.51 6.53 -18.19
N ILE A 132 7.94 6.69 -16.98
CA ILE A 132 8.64 6.45 -15.72
C ILE A 132 9.16 5.00 -15.65
N LYS A 133 8.33 4.03 -16.04
CA LYS A 133 8.71 2.61 -16.09
C LYS A 133 9.84 2.35 -17.08
N SER A 134 9.79 2.98 -18.26
CA SER A 134 10.82 2.82 -19.30
C SER A 134 12.21 3.31 -18.86
N LEU A 135 12.26 4.28 -17.94
CA LEU A 135 13.49 4.74 -17.30
C LEU A 135 14.07 3.73 -16.28
N GLY A 136 13.34 2.66 -15.95
CA GLY A 136 13.77 1.61 -15.03
C GLY A 136 13.30 1.79 -13.59
N PHE A 137 12.41 2.74 -13.31
CA PHE A 137 11.82 2.89 -11.98
C PHE A 137 10.72 1.85 -11.75
N THR A 138 10.66 1.34 -10.53
CA THR A 138 9.71 0.30 -10.10
C THR A 138 8.70 0.83 -9.09
N ALA A 139 8.90 2.04 -8.58
CA ALA A 139 7.96 2.73 -7.70
C ALA A 139 7.90 4.23 -8.02
N ILE A 140 6.74 4.83 -7.74
CA ILE A 140 6.57 6.29 -7.68
C ILE A 140 6.36 6.74 -6.24
N TRP A 141 6.89 7.90 -5.88
CA TRP A 141 6.56 8.60 -4.65
C TRP A 141 5.94 9.94 -5.02
N ILE A 142 4.69 10.14 -4.59
CA ILE A 142 3.93 11.35 -4.87
C ILE A 142 3.80 12.23 -3.62
N THR A 143 3.72 13.54 -3.83
CA THR A 143 3.36 14.52 -2.79
C THR A 143 2.02 14.19 -2.12
N PRO A 144 1.71 14.76 -0.93
CA PRO A 144 0.47 14.45 -0.26
C PRO A 144 -0.74 14.80 -1.13
N VAL A 145 -1.69 13.86 -1.20
CA VAL A 145 -2.90 13.97 -2.03
C VAL A 145 -4.10 14.48 -1.26
N VAL A 146 -3.94 14.70 0.05
CA VAL A 146 -5.05 15.09 0.94
C VAL A 146 -5.52 16.50 0.64
N GLU A 147 -6.77 16.82 0.97
CA GLU A 147 -7.35 18.14 0.75
C GLU A 147 -6.52 19.22 1.46
N ASN A 148 -6.13 20.23 0.70
CA ASN A 148 -5.29 21.34 1.14
C ASN A 148 -6.07 22.65 1.16
N CYS A 149 -5.68 23.54 2.06
CA CYS A 149 -6.18 24.91 2.05
C CYS A 149 -5.10 25.85 2.58
N SER A 150 -4.42 26.53 1.66
CA SER A 150 -3.54 27.68 1.94
C SER A 150 -3.33 28.47 0.66
N GLY A 151 -2.57 29.56 0.72
CA GLY A 151 -2.24 30.40 -0.44
C GLY A 151 -1.58 29.58 -1.55
N TYR A 152 -0.28 29.34 -1.44
CA TYR A 152 0.50 28.48 -2.33
C TYR A 152 0.52 27.03 -1.83
N ASP A 153 -0.58 26.29 -1.98
CA ASP A 153 -0.73 24.93 -1.41
C ASP A 153 -0.56 23.77 -2.40
N TYR A 154 -0.22 24.04 -3.66
CA TYR A 154 -0.01 23.04 -4.73
C TYR A 154 1.00 21.92 -4.41
N HIS A 155 1.82 22.11 -3.38
CA HIS A 155 2.78 21.10 -2.92
C HIS A 155 2.14 20.04 -2.00
N GLY A 156 0.91 20.25 -1.50
CA GLY A 156 0.14 19.26 -0.73
C GLY A 156 0.40 19.21 0.77
N TYR A 157 1.29 20.04 1.31
CA TYR A 157 1.74 19.97 2.72
C TYR A 157 0.93 20.84 3.71
N HIS A 158 -0.08 21.56 3.23
CA HIS A 158 -0.98 22.41 4.01
C HIS A 158 -2.36 21.78 4.15
N ALA A 159 -2.38 20.53 4.63
CA ALA A 159 -3.61 19.75 4.76
C ALA A 159 -4.66 20.50 5.61
N ILE A 160 -5.88 20.55 5.08
CA ILE A 160 -7.08 20.91 5.84
C ILE A 160 -7.89 19.67 6.19
N ASN A 161 -7.86 18.60 5.39
CA ASN A 161 -8.58 17.36 5.69
C ASN A 161 -7.74 16.14 5.33
N PHE A 162 -7.31 15.37 6.32
CA PHE A 162 -6.50 14.17 6.07
C PHE A 162 -7.31 12.97 5.53
N SER A 163 -8.64 13.05 5.56
CA SER A 163 -9.53 11.95 5.19
C SER A 163 -10.10 12.07 3.78
N LYS A 164 -9.84 13.18 3.08
CA LYS A 164 -10.29 13.41 1.71
C LYS A 164 -9.11 13.67 0.79
N VAL A 165 -9.22 13.18 -0.44
CA VAL A 165 -8.34 13.56 -1.54
C VAL A 165 -8.68 14.99 -1.96
N ASP A 166 -7.68 15.79 -2.32
CA ASP A 166 -7.91 17.13 -2.85
C ASP A 166 -8.58 17.03 -4.22
N PRO A 167 -9.79 17.61 -4.39
CA PRO A 167 -10.52 17.50 -5.65
C PRO A 167 -9.77 18.13 -6.83
N ARG A 168 -8.79 19.02 -6.59
CA ARG A 168 -7.96 19.61 -7.65
C ARG A 168 -6.98 18.62 -8.29
N TYR A 169 -6.80 17.42 -7.73
CA TYR A 169 -6.03 16.35 -8.39
C TYR A 169 -6.89 15.46 -9.31
N GLU A 170 -8.22 15.48 -9.11
CA GLU A 170 -9.14 14.55 -9.77
C GLU A 170 -9.78 15.20 -11.01
N SER A 171 -10.11 14.36 -11.97
CA SER A 171 -10.93 14.70 -13.13
C SER A 171 -12.31 14.07 -12.99
N ASP A 172 -13.30 14.56 -13.74
CA ASP A 172 -14.64 13.94 -13.79
C ASP A 172 -14.61 12.43 -14.08
N ASP A 173 -13.58 11.97 -14.82
CA ASP A 173 -13.38 10.58 -15.24
C ASP A 173 -12.15 9.90 -14.61
N CYS A 174 -11.44 10.54 -13.67
CA CYS A 174 -10.20 10.00 -13.10
C CYS A 174 -10.03 10.37 -11.63
N THR A 175 -9.95 9.35 -10.78
CA THR A 175 -9.80 9.47 -9.32
C THR A 175 -8.43 9.02 -8.83
N TYR A 176 -8.15 9.22 -7.54
CA TYR A 176 -6.94 8.66 -6.92
C TYR A 176 -6.87 7.12 -6.99
N GLN A 177 -8.03 6.44 -6.93
CA GLN A 177 -8.08 4.98 -7.04
C GLN A 177 -7.64 4.50 -8.42
N ASP A 178 -8.01 5.22 -9.48
CA ASP A 178 -7.59 4.89 -10.85
C ASP A 178 -6.07 4.99 -11.01
N LEU A 179 -5.43 6.01 -10.39
CA LEU A 179 -3.97 6.10 -10.36
C LEU A 179 -3.33 4.89 -9.67
N ILE A 180 -3.86 4.49 -8.52
CA ILE A 180 -3.35 3.32 -7.77
C ILE A 180 -3.46 2.05 -8.63
N ASP A 181 -4.60 1.86 -9.28
CA ASP A 181 -4.85 0.68 -10.10
C ASP A 181 -3.96 0.66 -11.35
N GLU A 182 -3.76 1.79 -12.01
CA GLU A 182 -2.89 1.92 -13.19
C GLU A 182 -1.40 1.74 -12.85
N VAL A 183 -0.96 2.19 -11.67
CA VAL A 183 0.39 1.92 -11.14
C VAL A 183 0.57 0.41 -10.92
N HIS A 184 -0.38 -0.24 -10.24
CA HIS A 184 -0.30 -1.67 -9.97
C HIS A 184 -0.45 -2.54 -11.23
N ALA A 185 -1.26 -2.12 -12.20
CA ALA A 185 -1.39 -2.79 -13.50
C ALA A 185 -0.05 -2.85 -14.24
N ARG A 186 0.82 -1.86 -14.02
CA ARG A 186 2.20 -1.82 -14.52
C ARG A 186 3.19 -2.58 -13.66
N GLY A 187 2.76 -3.25 -12.59
CA GLY A 187 3.64 -3.92 -11.63
C GLY A 187 4.55 -2.94 -10.88
N MET A 188 4.18 -1.66 -10.84
CA MET A 188 4.88 -0.64 -10.08
C MET A 188 4.23 -0.48 -8.70
N LYS A 189 4.94 0.18 -7.79
CA LYS A 189 4.43 0.56 -6.46
C LYS A 189 4.16 2.06 -6.38
N ILE A 190 3.25 2.46 -5.50
CA ILE A 190 2.99 3.87 -5.16
C ILE A 190 3.30 4.10 -3.68
N ILE A 191 4.03 5.18 -3.39
CA ILE A 191 4.31 5.67 -2.04
C ILE A 191 3.51 6.96 -1.85
N GLN A 192 2.63 6.94 -0.85
CA GLN A 192 1.91 8.12 -0.41
C GLN A 192 2.75 8.88 0.60
N ASP A 193 3.03 10.15 0.33
CA ASP A 193 3.55 11.06 1.35
C ASP A 193 2.46 11.40 2.37
N VAL A 194 2.79 11.31 3.66
CA VAL A 194 1.86 11.52 4.77
C VAL A 194 2.54 12.39 5.82
N VAL A 195 1.92 13.54 6.13
CA VAL A 195 2.49 14.53 7.04
C VAL A 195 1.60 14.71 8.26
N PHE A 196 2.02 14.14 9.40
CA PHE A 196 1.32 14.27 10.67
C PHE A 196 1.92 15.34 11.60
N ASN A 197 2.98 16.02 11.18
CA ASN A 197 3.65 17.03 12.00
C ASN A 197 2.83 18.33 12.11
N HIS A 198 2.12 18.70 11.05
CA HIS A 198 1.41 19.97 10.94
C HIS A 198 0.23 19.88 9.95
N THR A 199 -0.62 20.90 9.97
CA THR A 199 -1.69 21.18 9.00
C THR A 199 -1.33 22.41 8.16
N GLY A 200 -2.29 22.99 7.44
CA GLY A 200 -2.16 24.33 6.85
C GLY A 200 -2.37 25.49 7.84
N ASN A 201 -2.28 26.72 7.33
CA ASN A 201 -2.51 27.97 8.07
C ASN A 201 -3.89 28.04 8.74
N PHE A 202 -4.87 27.29 8.21
CA PHE A 202 -6.25 27.28 8.70
C PHE A 202 -6.56 26.14 9.67
N GLY A 203 -5.58 25.28 9.98
CA GLY A 203 -5.79 24.09 10.80
C GLY A 203 -6.38 22.91 10.03
N GLU A 204 -6.73 21.85 10.74
CA GLU A 204 -7.54 20.74 10.21
C GLU A 204 -9.02 21.08 10.38
N GLU A 205 -9.83 20.82 9.34
CA GLU A 205 -11.28 20.89 9.46
C GLU A 205 -11.71 20.03 10.64
N ASN A 206 -12.66 20.50 11.45
CA ASN A 206 -13.17 19.77 12.62
C ASN A 206 -12.29 19.76 13.89
N LEU A 207 -10.98 20.09 13.84
CA LEU A 207 -10.17 20.21 15.07
C LEU A 207 -10.47 21.51 15.82
N ILE A 208 -10.48 22.65 15.11
CA ILE A 208 -10.86 23.97 15.64
C ILE A 208 -11.58 24.72 14.51
N PRO A 209 -12.91 24.72 14.44
CA PRO A 209 -13.64 25.45 13.41
C PRO A 209 -13.47 26.95 13.65
N MET A 210 -12.41 27.54 13.07
CA MET A 210 -12.17 28.99 13.11
C MET A 210 -13.10 29.74 12.16
N PHE A 211 -13.66 29.04 11.17
CA PHE A 211 -14.58 29.59 10.18
C PHE A 211 -15.84 28.72 10.14
N LYS A 212 -17.01 29.37 10.27
CA LYS A 212 -18.35 28.77 10.14
C LYS A 212 -18.97 29.19 8.82
#